data_AF-A0A534L4X6-F1
#
_entry.id   AF-A0A534L4X6-F1
#
_cell.length_a   1.000
_cell.length_b   1.000
_cell.length_c   1.000
_cell.angle_alpha   90.00
_cell.angle_beta   90.00
_cell.angle_gamma   90.00
#
_symmetry.space_group_name_H-M   'P 1'
#
loop_
_entity.id
_entity.type
_entity.pdbx_description
1 polymer ?
#
loop_
_entity_poly.entity_id
_entity_poly.type
_entity_poly.pdbx_seq_one_letter_code
_entity_poly.pdbx_strand_id
1 'polypeptide(L)'
;MRDFESVGVADDGRGEGQVESRRPSPLREIPQDGHGPPGGSGRCLPRQARGPVRRLRVPGPREVRELGLAHPGSGPGEEAGDRFAGVRIVSADAPRTASEQDAGGPVSIGPGPSTDRIRAFSKSRREPEWMLRLRLRALERLHSDGVPSWASFLRDVDFDGMVQAEAIPRASIAEVREPGLVPGLGALAESEAAYRTVRSDLESRGVVFRGLASAVTHDPNLVKAHYATAIPVDAHSIAALNAALWSGGSFLYVPAGVRVEIPLQAEIREDYAKVEPFERNVIVADRGADVTYIEGCTAPVYTPDQLHVSAIEVIAMPGSHVRYIALQNFAREVDNLVTKRALVHEGASVEWVDANLGSRRTWKIPRADLLGPGASAEFVGVALAGTGQHADVGAEMIHLAPRTRSKIINRGIVQRGGRATLHSAVRVEPGATGVESRIEWSSLMLDAESRAETAPSIELDEADAEIVQEGSVRKVSDEMLFYMASRGVTKDEALRMVILGTAEVVTKRIPIEYAVEVDRLIELELGGGVG
;
A
#
# COMPACT_ATOMS: atom_id res chain seq x y z
N MET A 1 -48.98 24.66 -16.06
CA MET A 1 -50.32 24.76 -16.68
C MET A 1 -50.70 23.33 -17.05
N ARG A 2 -51.07 22.54 -16.04
CA ARG A 2 -52.44 22.01 -15.72
C ARG A 2 -52.50 20.53 -16.14
N ASP A 3 -53.04 19.55 -15.43
CA ASP A 3 -53.53 19.28 -14.06
C ASP A 3 -53.61 17.72 -14.02
N PHE A 4 -53.05 17.01 -13.03
CA PHE A 4 -53.66 16.50 -11.79
C PHE A 4 -55.01 15.74 -11.90
N GLU A 5 -54.99 14.45 -11.52
CA GLU A 5 -55.94 13.68 -10.66
C GLU A 5 -55.57 12.18 -10.73
N SER A 6 -55.68 11.29 -9.75
CA SER A 6 -55.74 11.27 -8.28
C SER A 6 -56.03 9.81 -7.88
N VAL A 7 -55.26 9.14 -7.01
CA VAL A 7 -55.75 8.02 -6.13
C VAL A 7 -54.81 7.91 -4.90
N GLY A 8 -55.33 8.17 -3.70
CA GLY A 8 -54.74 7.78 -2.39
C GLY A 8 -55.18 6.36 -1.98
N VAL A 9 -54.94 5.77 -0.80
CA VAL A 9 -54.54 6.13 0.57
C VAL A 9 -54.14 4.80 1.25
N ALA A 10 -53.18 4.80 2.17
CA ALA A 10 -53.24 4.06 3.46
C ALA A 10 -52.02 4.43 4.31
N ASP A 11 -52.25 5.27 5.31
CA ASP A 11 -51.34 5.64 6.39
C ASP A 11 -52.04 5.20 7.69
N ASP A 12 -51.37 4.36 8.47
CA ASP A 12 -51.86 3.72 9.68
C ASP A 12 -51.20 4.34 10.92
N GLY A 13 -51.87 5.34 11.49
CA GLY A 13 -51.56 5.88 12.80
C GLY A 13 -51.95 4.97 13.97
N ARG A 14 -51.11 4.95 15.01
CA ARG A 14 -51.36 4.79 16.46
C ARG A 14 -49.99 4.62 17.14
N GLY A 15 -49.60 5.27 18.25
CA GLY A 15 -50.26 6.19 19.16
C GLY A 15 -49.24 6.62 20.24
N GLU A 16 -49.54 7.75 20.88
CA GLU A 16 -48.71 8.46 21.87
C GLU A 16 -48.61 7.75 23.23
N GLY A 17 -47.57 8.09 24.00
CA GLY A 17 -47.45 7.79 25.42
C GLY A 17 -46.22 8.43 26.07
N GLN A 18 -46.36 9.67 26.56
CA GLN A 18 -45.47 10.25 27.59
C GLN A 18 -45.76 9.61 28.96
N VAL A 19 -44.76 9.48 29.84
CA VAL A 19 -44.79 9.84 31.28
C VAL A 19 -43.40 9.61 31.94
N GLU A 20 -42.86 10.73 32.44
CA GLU A 20 -42.11 11.01 33.68
C GLU A 20 -40.90 10.20 34.21
N SER A 21 -39.93 11.04 34.58
CA SER A 21 -38.81 10.91 35.51
C SER A 21 -39.08 10.19 36.84
N ARG A 22 -38.10 9.38 37.29
CA ARG A 22 -37.69 9.24 38.71
C ARG A 22 -36.39 8.42 38.86
N ARG A 23 -35.34 9.04 39.42
CA ARG A 23 -34.32 8.45 40.32
C ARG A 23 -34.55 9.10 41.70
N PRO A 24 -34.13 8.55 42.86
CA PRO A 24 -32.91 7.78 43.18
C PRO A 24 -33.23 6.52 44.06
N SER A 25 -32.37 5.67 44.63
CA SER A 25 -31.04 5.77 45.26
C SER A 25 -30.51 4.32 45.59
N PRO A 26 -29.28 4.15 46.10
CA PRO A 26 -28.50 2.90 46.12
C PRO A 26 -28.57 2.12 47.45
N LEU A 27 -28.01 0.89 47.51
CA LEU A 27 -27.25 0.29 48.63
C LEU A 27 -27.21 -1.26 48.54
N ARG A 28 -26.00 -1.86 48.51
CA ARG A 28 -25.44 -2.67 49.64
C ARG A 28 -24.14 -3.39 49.24
N GLU A 29 -23.07 -3.02 49.95
CA GLU A 29 -21.87 -3.84 50.16
C GLU A 29 -22.08 -4.82 51.33
N ILE A 30 -21.04 -5.67 51.54
CA ILE A 30 -20.58 -6.39 52.76
C ILE A 30 -20.74 -7.93 52.65
N PRO A 31 -19.80 -8.81 53.15
CA PRO A 31 -18.45 -8.61 53.72
C PRO A 31 -17.32 -9.50 53.13
N GLN A 32 -16.09 -9.14 53.49
CA GLN A 32 -14.91 -10.01 53.57
C GLN A 32 -14.87 -10.78 54.90
N ASP A 33 -14.45 -12.04 54.86
CA ASP A 33 -13.76 -12.83 55.90
C ASP A 33 -13.04 -13.97 55.14
N GLY A 34 -11.78 -14.35 55.28
CA GLY A 34 -10.81 -14.14 56.34
C GLY A 34 -10.36 -15.50 56.91
N HIS A 35 -9.53 -16.29 56.21
CA HIS A 35 -8.69 -17.34 56.82
C HIS A 35 -7.46 -17.69 55.96
N GLY A 36 -6.28 -17.66 56.62
CA GLY A 36 -4.97 -18.02 56.07
C GLY A 36 -4.64 -19.53 56.13
N PRO A 37 -3.39 -19.94 55.84
CA PRO A 37 -3.07 -21.06 54.93
C PRO A 37 -2.51 -22.33 55.61
N PRO A 38 -2.17 -23.38 54.83
CA PRO A 38 -0.75 -23.71 54.60
C PRO A 38 -0.51 -24.12 53.12
N GLY A 39 0.59 -23.78 52.44
CA GLY A 39 1.98 -24.22 52.68
C GLY A 39 2.51 -24.78 51.34
N GLY A 40 3.61 -24.24 50.82
CA GLY A 40 4.16 -24.68 49.52
C GLY A 40 5.37 -23.87 49.07
N SER A 41 6.53 -24.51 49.09
CA SER A 41 7.90 -24.03 48.88
C SER A 41 8.22 -23.39 47.51
N GLY A 42 9.00 -22.31 47.52
CA GLY A 42 9.73 -21.81 46.34
C GLY A 42 10.83 -20.82 46.75
N ARG A 43 12.09 -21.16 46.42
CA ARG A 43 13.33 -20.57 46.94
C ARG A 43 13.57 -19.11 46.53
N CYS A 44 14.04 -18.30 47.49
CA CYS A 44 14.61 -16.96 47.29
C CYS A 44 16.12 -17.06 46.98
N LEU A 45 16.61 -16.27 46.01
CA LEU A 45 18.04 -16.00 45.78
C LEU A 45 18.35 -14.53 46.14
N PRO A 46 19.53 -14.23 46.72
CA PRO A 46 19.79 -12.94 47.36
C PRO A 46 20.28 -11.84 46.40
N ARG A 47 19.94 -10.59 46.78
CA ARG A 47 20.45 -9.33 46.24
C ARG A 47 21.98 -9.26 46.29
N GLN A 48 22.62 -8.84 45.21
CA GLN A 48 24.01 -8.36 45.19
C GLN A 48 24.10 -6.85 44.92
N ALA A 49 25.17 -6.28 45.47
CA ALA A 49 25.37 -4.87 45.77
C ALA A 49 25.80 -3.99 44.58
N ARG A 50 25.55 -2.69 44.74
CA ARG A 50 25.92 -1.59 43.83
C ARG A 50 27.44 -1.39 43.76
N GLY A 51 27.95 -1.20 42.54
CA GLY A 51 29.27 -0.61 42.23
C GLY A 51 29.12 0.71 41.43
N PRO A 52 30.13 1.59 41.39
CA PRO A 52 29.94 3.01 41.10
C PRO A 52 29.79 3.34 39.60
N VAL A 53 28.83 4.21 39.30
CA VAL A 53 28.56 4.75 37.96
C VAL A 53 29.62 5.79 37.60
N ARG A 54 30.40 5.53 36.54
CA ARG A 54 31.24 6.54 35.88
C ARG A 54 30.34 7.53 35.13
N ARG A 55 30.36 8.80 35.53
CA ARG A 55 29.70 9.91 34.83
C ARG A 55 30.36 10.14 33.47
N LEU A 56 29.65 9.86 32.37
CA LEU A 56 29.97 10.43 31.06
C LEU A 56 29.28 11.79 30.94
N ARG A 57 30.07 12.83 30.63
CA ARG A 57 29.61 14.22 30.41
C ARG A 57 28.87 14.30 29.06
N VAL A 58 27.61 14.70 29.09
CA VAL A 58 26.84 15.10 27.90
C VAL A 58 27.02 16.61 27.69
N PRO A 59 27.37 17.11 26.48
CA PRO A 59 27.36 18.54 26.19
C PRO A 59 25.91 19.05 26.07
N GLY A 60 25.62 20.20 26.68
CA GLY A 60 24.30 20.85 26.64
C GLY A 60 23.92 21.44 25.27
N PRO A 61 22.66 21.90 25.11
CA PRO A 61 22.09 22.32 23.83
C PRO A 61 22.73 23.62 23.33
N ARG A 62 22.99 23.70 22.02
CA ARG A 62 23.42 24.93 21.32
C ARG A 62 22.20 25.63 20.71
N GLU A 63 22.24 26.96 20.78
CA GLU A 63 21.20 27.91 20.36
C GLU A 63 20.71 27.72 18.92
N VAL A 64 19.40 27.90 18.74
CA VAL A 64 18.72 28.00 17.44
C VAL A 64 18.96 29.39 16.88
N ARG A 65 19.56 29.47 15.69
CA ARG A 65 19.59 30.69 14.87
C ARG A 65 18.50 30.59 13.81
N GLU A 66 17.57 31.55 13.80
CA GLU A 66 16.62 31.77 12.71
C GLU A 66 17.39 32.04 11.40
N LEU A 67 16.96 31.42 10.30
CA LEU A 67 17.43 31.75 8.95
C LEU A 67 16.25 32.25 8.13
N GLY A 68 16.37 33.52 7.71
CA GLY A 68 15.41 34.26 6.92
C GLY A 68 15.29 33.79 5.47
N LEU A 69 14.14 34.16 4.91
CA LEU A 69 13.62 33.85 3.58
C LEU A 69 14.41 34.51 2.44
N ALA A 70 14.56 33.81 1.32
CA ALA A 70 14.79 34.42 0.01
C ALA A 70 14.11 33.61 -1.12
N HIS A 71 13.30 34.28 -1.93
CA HIS A 71 12.81 33.82 -3.24
C HIS A 71 13.85 34.16 -4.35
N PRO A 72 13.81 33.50 -5.52
CA PRO A 72 15.00 33.29 -6.34
C PRO A 72 15.26 34.43 -7.34
N GLY A 73 16.53 34.82 -7.43
CA GLY A 73 17.10 35.61 -8.52
C GLY A 73 18.11 34.78 -9.31
N SER A 74 18.05 34.93 -10.63
CA SER A 74 18.83 34.34 -11.72
C SER A 74 20.36 34.33 -11.58
N GLY A 75 21.00 33.19 -11.88
CA GLY A 75 22.44 33.05 -12.15
C GLY A 75 22.92 31.59 -12.09
N PRO A 76 23.81 31.10 -13.00
CA PRO A 76 24.02 29.67 -13.23
C PRO A 76 25.21 29.10 -12.42
N GLY A 77 25.09 27.84 -12.03
CA GLY A 77 26.23 27.00 -11.62
C GLY A 77 26.10 26.42 -10.21
N GLU A 78 26.07 25.08 -10.16
CA GLU A 78 26.40 24.24 -8.99
C GLU A 78 25.78 24.61 -7.63
N GLU A 79 24.53 24.20 -7.39
CA GLU A 79 24.04 23.86 -6.04
C GLU A 79 22.67 23.17 -6.13
N ALA A 80 22.67 21.88 -6.44
CA ALA A 80 21.50 21.00 -6.31
C ALA A 80 21.92 19.77 -5.51
N GLY A 81 22.18 19.98 -4.22
CA GLY A 81 22.63 18.93 -3.31
C GLY A 81 22.14 19.04 -1.86
N ASP A 82 21.53 20.16 -1.44
CA ASP A 82 21.42 20.45 0.00
C ASP A 82 20.00 20.78 0.52
N ARG A 83 18.94 20.33 -0.15
CA ARG A 83 17.55 20.50 0.35
C ARG A 83 17.07 19.36 1.27
N PHE A 84 17.90 18.37 1.57
CA PHE A 84 17.52 17.19 2.38
C PHE A 84 18.50 16.87 3.52
N ALA A 85 19.49 17.73 3.82
CA ALA A 85 20.57 17.43 4.78
C ALA A 85 20.17 17.41 6.27
N GLY A 86 18.87 17.46 6.60
CA GLY A 86 18.36 17.40 7.98
C GLY A 86 17.77 16.05 8.41
N VAL A 87 17.48 15.14 7.49
CA VAL A 87 16.85 13.85 7.81
C VAL A 87 17.89 12.75 7.76
N ARG A 88 18.33 12.26 8.92
CA ARG A 88 19.00 10.96 8.98
C ARG A 88 17.98 9.90 8.58
N ILE A 89 18.07 9.41 7.36
CA ILE A 89 17.41 8.16 6.97
C ILE A 89 18.01 7.08 7.87
N VAL A 90 17.26 6.67 8.89
CA VAL A 90 17.58 5.52 9.73
C VAL A 90 17.71 4.29 8.82
N SER A 91 18.73 3.47 9.07
CA SER A 91 19.20 2.44 8.16
C SER A 91 18.09 1.55 7.58
N ALA A 92 18.30 1.17 6.32
CA ALA A 92 17.57 0.14 5.61
C ALA A 92 17.80 -1.21 6.29
N ASP A 93 17.04 -1.49 7.34
CA ASP A 93 16.79 -2.87 7.72
C ASP A 93 15.61 -3.34 6.88
N ALA A 94 15.80 -4.42 6.12
CA ALA A 94 14.72 -5.14 5.46
C ALA A 94 13.58 -5.40 6.47
N PRO A 95 12.31 -5.42 6.04
CA PRO A 95 11.21 -5.82 6.92
C PRO A 95 11.61 -7.14 7.58
N ARG A 96 11.69 -7.13 8.91
CA ARG A 96 12.01 -8.32 9.70
C ARG A 96 10.81 -9.24 9.70
N THR A 97 10.55 -9.95 8.61
CA THR A 97 9.63 -11.10 8.63
C THR A 97 9.98 -12.15 7.59
N ALA A 98 10.28 -13.35 8.10
CA ALA A 98 9.55 -14.56 7.77
C ALA A 98 9.27 -15.26 9.11
N SER A 99 8.22 -16.07 9.20
CA SER A 99 8.06 -17.01 10.33
C SER A 99 9.39 -17.71 10.63
N GLU A 100 9.67 -18.07 11.88
CA GLU A 100 10.92 -18.75 12.29
C GLU A 100 11.25 -20.02 11.47
N GLN A 101 10.38 -20.45 10.55
CA GLN A 101 10.56 -21.58 9.64
C GLN A 101 11.42 -21.27 8.39
N ASP A 102 11.60 -20.01 7.98
CA ASP A 102 12.31 -19.64 6.73
C ASP A 102 13.65 -18.91 6.96
N ALA A 103 14.27 -19.06 8.13
CA ALA A 103 15.54 -18.42 8.52
C ALA A 103 16.81 -18.95 7.79
N GLY A 104 16.72 -19.19 6.49
CA GLY A 104 17.89 -19.37 5.63
C GLY A 104 18.59 -18.04 5.35
N GLY A 105 19.92 -18.06 5.28
CA GLY A 105 20.70 -16.89 4.86
C GLY A 105 20.39 -16.47 3.42
N PRO A 106 20.88 -15.30 2.98
CA PRO A 106 20.63 -14.81 1.63
C PRO A 106 21.08 -15.79 0.55
N VAL A 107 20.35 -15.80 -0.55
CA VAL A 107 20.46 -16.76 -1.64
C VAL A 107 20.81 -16.02 -2.94
N SER A 108 21.85 -16.45 -3.65
CA SER A 108 22.18 -15.87 -4.96
C SER A 108 21.03 -16.07 -5.96
N ILE A 109 20.75 -15.08 -6.82
CA ILE A 109 19.71 -15.13 -7.84
C ILE A 109 20.10 -15.89 -9.14
N GLY A 110 21.23 -16.59 -9.16
CA GLY A 110 21.71 -17.28 -10.36
C GLY A 110 22.37 -16.32 -11.37
N PRO A 111 22.22 -16.53 -12.70
CA PRO A 111 22.92 -15.70 -13.69
C PRO A 111 22.46 -14.24 -13.67
N GLY A 112 21.23 -13.96 -13.20
CA GLY A 112 20.67 -12.62 -13.08
C GLY A 112 20.72 -11.82 -14.39
N PRO A 113 20.28 -10.55 -14.38
CA PRO A 113 20.48 -9.66 -15.51
C PRO A 113 21.95 -9.24 -15.65
N SER A 114 22.49 -9.22 -16.88
CA SER A 114 23.89 -8.87 -17.09
C SER A 114 24.14 -7.36 -17.17
N THR A 115 25.34 -6.92 -16.76
CA THR A 115 25.77 -5.51 -16.87
C THR A 115 25.66 -4.98 -18.31
N ASP A 116 26.05 -5.79 -19.29
CA ASP A 116 26.00 -5.41 -20.71
C ASP A 116 24.57 -5.23 -21.20
N ARG A 117 23.64 -6.08 -20.73
CA ARG A 117 22.21 -5.91 -21.01
C ARG A 117 21.64 -4.64 -20.40
N ILE A 118 21.96 -4.32 -19.14
CA ILE A 118 21.51 -3.06 -18.52
C ILE A 118 22.04 -1.84 -19.28
N ARG A 119 23.31 -1.87 -19.71
CA ARG A 119 23.90 -0.79 -20.54
C ARG A 119 23.20 -0.68 -21.89
N ALA A 120 22.95 -1.80 -22.56
CA ALA A 120 22.26 -1.83 -23.85
C ALA A 120 20.81 -1.32 -23.73
N PHE A 121 20.09 -1.72 -22.68
CA PHE A 121 18.73 -1.30 -22.37
C PHE A 121 18.64 0.20 -22.05
N SER A 122 19.50 0.70 -21.17
CA SER A 122 19.56 2.13 -20.85
C SER A 122 19.88 2.99 -22.08
N LYS A 123 20.78 2.49 -22.95
CA LYS A 123 21.13 3.13 -24.22
C LYS A 123 19.96 3.13 -25.22
N SER A 124 19.20 2.04 -25.36
CA SER A 124 18.05 1.99 -26.27
C SER A 124 16.96 2.98 -25.88
N ARG A 125 16.81 3.23 -24.58
CA ARG A 125 15.88 4.21 -24.00
C ARG A 125 16.41 5.65 -23.95
N ARG A 126 17.65 5.89 -24.37
CA ARG A 126 18.31 7.20 -24.33
C ARG A 126 18.27 7.81 -22.92
N GLU A 127 18.43 6.97 -21.90
CA GLU A 127 18.42 7.44 -20.52
C GLU A 127 19.65 8.33 -20.23
N PRO A 128 19.50 9.34 -19.36
CA PRO A 128 20.63 10.14 -18.91
C PRO A 128 21.59 9.29 -18.05
N GLU A 129 22.88 9.66 -18.05
CA GLU A 129 23.95 8.90 -17.38
C GLU A 129 23.68 8.64 -15.88
N TRP A 130 22.98 9.55 -15.20
CA TRP A 130 22.63 9.34 -13.79
C TRP A 130 21.67 8.17 -13.59
N MET A 131 20.76 7.90 -14.53
CA MET A 131 19.84 6.77 -14.45
C MET A 131 20.58 5.45 -14.69
N LEU A 132 21.47 5.41 -15.69
CA LEU A 132 22.32 4.25 -15.93
C LEU A 132 23.14 3.89 -14.68
N ARG A 133 23.76 4.88 -14.02
CA ARG A 133 24.52 4.66 -12.78
C ARG A 133 23.66 4.08 -11.66
N LEU A 134 22.41 4.52 -11.52
CA LEU A 134 21.48 3.97 -10.53
C LEU A 134 21.11 2.52 -10.83
N ARG A 135 20.80 2.19 -12.09
CA ARG A 135 20.52 0.80 -12.52
C ARG A 135 21.71 -0.13 -12.24
N LEU A 136 22.92 0.31 -12.58
CA LEU A 136 24.14 -0.47 -12.35
C LEU A 136 24.45 -0.68 -10.86
N ARG A 137 24.24 0.35 -10.02
CA ARG A 137 24.39 0.22 -8.56
C ARG A 137 23.37 -0.77 -7.98
N ALA A 138 22.12 -0.71 -8.45
CA ALA A 138 21.08 -1.65 -8.04
C ALA A 138 21.46 -3.09 -8.43
N LEU A 139 21.99 -3.28 -9.63
CA LEU A 139 22.45 -4.58 -10.11
C LEU A 139 23.60 -5.14 -9.27
N GLU A 140 24.61 -4.31 -8.97
CA GLU A 140 25.74 -4.70 -8.12
C GLU A 140 25.26 -5.16 -6.75
N ARG A 141 24.33 -4.42 -6.15
CA ARG A 141 23.73 -4.75 -4.86
C ARG A 141 22.95 -6.06 -4.88
N LEU A 142 22.17 -6.28 -5.94
CA LEU A 142 21.40 -7.51 -6.12
C LEU A 142 22.33 -8.73 -6.19
N HIS A 143 23.46 -8.63 -6.89
CA HIS A 143 24.45 -9.70 -6.98
C HIS A 143 25.24 -9.90 -5.68
N SER A 144 25.51 -8.83 -4.91
CA SER A 144 26.26 -8.93 -3.65
C SER A 144 25.41 -9.52 -2.52
N ASP A 145 24.18 -9.04 -2.38
CA ASP A 145 23.32 -9.35 -1.24
C ASP A 145 22.53 -10.63 -1.44
N GLY A 146 22.25 -11.00 -2.70
CA GLY A 146 21.29 -12.05 -3.02
C GLY A 146 19.86 -11.67 -2.63
N VAL A 147 18.98 -12.66 -2.60
CA VAL A 147 17.57 -12.53 -2.19
C VAL A 147 17.29 -13.33 -0.92
N PRO A 148 16.26 -12.97 -0.14
CA PRO A 148 15.79 -13.79 0.96
C PRO A 148 15.51 -15.24 0.54
N SER A 149 15.66 -16.18 1.48
CA SER A 149 15.37 -17.61 1.31
C SER A 149 13.99 -17.88 0.70
N TRP A 150 12.95 -17.19 1.18
CA TRP A 150 11.58 -17.29 0.68
C TRP A 150 11.44 -16.85 -0.78
N ALA A 151 12.31 -15.95 -1.24
CA ALA A 151 12.35 -15.42 -2.60
C ALA A 151 13.29 -16.25 -3.52
N SER A 152 13.78 -17.40 -3.06
CA SER A 152 14.76 -18.19 -3.80
C SER A 152 14.26 -18.78 -5.12
N PHE A 153 12.93 -18.78 -5.36
CA PHE A 153 12.31 -19.12 -6.64
C PHE A 153 12.69 -18.15 -7.77
N LEU A 154 13.18 -16.95 -7.44
CA LEU A 154 13.71 -15.99 -8.40
C LEU A 154 14.96 -16.50 -9.13
N ARG A 155 15.63 -17.55 -8.62
CA ARG A 155 16.76 -18.19 -9.31
C ARG A 155 16.40 -18.82 -10.64
N ASP A 156 15.15 -19.26 -10.78
CA ASP A 156 14.67 -20.00 -11.94
C ASP A 156 14.00 -19.07 -12.97
N VAL A 157 14.01 -17.75 -12.71
CA VAL A 157 13.40 -16.73 -13.57
C VAL A 157 14.37 -16.30 -14.67
N ASP A 158 13.92 -16.33 -15.92
CA ASP A 158 14.65 -15.78 -17.07
C ASP A 158 14.45 -14.25 -17.18
N PHE A 159 15.17 -13.50 -16.33
CA PHE A 159 15.16 -12.03 -16.35
C PHE A 159 15.57 -11.44 -17.71
N ASP A 160 16.47 -12.15 -18.38
CA ASP A 160 17.11 -11.75 -19.63
C ASP A 160 16.16 -11.86 -20.83
N GLY A 161 15.15 -12.74 -20.74
CA GLY A 161 14.01 -12.84 -21.67
C GLY A 161 12.87 -11.86 -21.38
N MET A 162 12.70 -11.46 -20.10
CA MET A 162 11.66 -10.52 -19.67
C MET A 162 11.97 -9.06 -20.03
N VAL A 163 13.26 -8.67 -20.00
CA VAL A 163 13.69 -7.31 -20.38
C VAL A 163 14.17 -7.30 -21.82
N GLN A 164 13.26 -7.08 -22.76
CA GLN A 164 13.62 -6.92 -24.17
C GLN A 164 14.07 -5.48 -24.46
N ALA A 165 15.15 -5.34 -25.24
CA ALA A 165 15.55 -4.05 -25.77
C ALA A 165 14.46 -3.56 -26.75
N GLU A 166 13.59 -2.66 -26.29
CA GLU A 166 12.53 -2.11 -27.13
C GLU A 166 13.14 -1.36 -28.33
N ALA A 167 12.67 -1.69 -29.53
CA ALA A 167 12.69 -0.76 -30.63
C ALA A 167 11.75 0.39 -30.25
N ILE A 168 12.24 1.64 -30.33
CA ILE A 168 11.48 2.86 -30.09
C ILE A 168 10.07 2.71 -30.68
N PRO A 169 8.98 2.79 -29.89
CA PRO A 169 7.64 2.79 -30.45
C PRO A 169 7.55 3.99 -31.40
N ARG A 170 7.52 3.73 -32.71
CA ARG A 170 6.91 4.70 -33.63
C ARG A 170 5.47 4.78 -33.18
N ALA A 171 4.94 5.99 -33.00
CA ALA A 171 3.53 6.23 -32.80
C ALA A 171 2.74 5.55 -33.94
N SER A 172 2.34 4.31 -33.74
CA SER A 172 1.45 3.57 -34.61
C SER A 172 0.12 3.58 -33.89
N ILE A 173 -0.82 4.33 -34.47
CA ILE A 173 -2.24 4.21 -34.18
C ILE A 173 -2.57 2.73 -34.44
N ALA A 174 -2.61 1.92 -33.37
CA ALA A 174 -3.05 0.54 -33.50
C ALA A 174 -4.52 0.60 -33.87
N GLU A 175 -4.88 0.08 -35.04
CA GLU A 175 -6.26 -0.20 -35.38
C GLU A 175 -6.85 -1.06 -34.25
N VAL A 176 -7.77 -0.47 -33.50
CA VAL A 176 -8.51 -1.16 -32.44
C VAL A 176 -9.29 -2.28 -33.10
N ARG A 177 -8.78 -3.50 -32.96
CA ARG A 177 -9.52 -4.72 -33.29
C ARG A 177 -10.73 -4.77 -32.37
N GLU A 178 -11.92 -5.01 -32.93
CA GLU A 178 -13.19 -4.93 -32.19
C GLU A 178 -13.07 -5.60 -30.82
N PRO A 179 -13.36 -4.87 -29.72
CA PRO A 179 -13.25 -5.43 -28.39
C PRO A 179 -14.34 -6.48 -28.22
N GLY A 180 -13.91 -7.74 -28.12
CA GLY A 180 -14.72 -8.76 -27.47
C GLY A 180 -15.18 -8.21 -26.12
N LEU A 181 -16.47 -8.31 -25.87
CA LEU A 181 -17.22 -7.69 -24.78
C LEU A 181 -16.54 -7.86 -23.40
N VAL A 182 -15.67 -6.91 -23.02
CA VAL A 182 -15.19 -6.73 -21.65
C VAL A 182 -15.96 -5.52 -21.08
N PRO A 183 -16.95 -5.74 -20.20
CA PRO A 183 -17.72 -4.64 -19.62
C PRO A 183 -16.83 -3.80 -18.71
N GLY A 184 -16.72 -2.50 -19.00
CA GLY A 184 -15.76 -1.55 -18.38
C GLY A 184 -14.81 -0.93 -19.40
N LEU A 185 -14.35 -1.72 -20.39
CA LEU A 185 -13.53 -1.22 -21.51
C LEU A 185 -14.34 -0.44 -22.56
N GLY A 186 -15.67 -0.61 -22.59
CA GLY A 186 -16.56 0.20 -23.45
C GLY A 186 -16.56 1.69 -23.10
N ALA A 187 -16.25 2.04 -21.86
CA ALA A 187 -16.08 3.43 -21.44
C ALA A 187 -14.79 4.06 -21.98
N LEU A 188 -13.75 3.27 -22.29
CA LEU A 188 -12.44 3.79 -22.71
C LEU A 188 -12.45 4.38 -24.13
N ALA A 189 -13.29 3.88 -25.03
CA ALA A 189 -13.36 4.38 -26.41
C ALA A 189 -14.15 5.70 -26.54
N GLU A 190 -15.25 5.87 -25.80
CA GLU A 190 -15.99 7.14 -25.73
C GLU A 190 -15.26 8.19 -24.84
N SER A 191 -14.30 7.75 -24.02
CA SER A 191 -13.56 8.59 -23.07
C SER A 191 -12.29 9.24 -23.62
N GLU A 192 -11.87 8.98 -24.86
CA GLU A 192 -10.61 9.55 -25.36
C GLU A 192 -10.68 11.09 -25.50
N ALA A 193 -11.80 11.65 -25.97
CA ALA A 193 -11.99 13.11 -26.04
C ALA A 193 -12.16 13.76 -24.66
N ALA A 194 -12.83 13.05 -23.74
CA ALA A 194 -12.95 13.47 -22.34
C ALA A 194 -11.57 13.48 -21.65
N TYR A 195 -10.76 12.43 -21.85
CA TYR A 195 -9.41 12.34 -21.31
C TYR A 195 -8.44 13.36 -21.91
N ARG A 196 -8.52 13.66 -23.21
CA ARG A 196 -7.72 14.75 -23.81
C ARG A 196 -8.05 16.10 -23.18
N THR A 197 -9.32 16.35 -22.90
CA THR A 197 -9.77 17.61 -22.27
C THR A 197 -9.28 17.69 -20.82
N VAL A 198 -9.46 16.62 -20.04
CA VAL A 198 -8.96 16.50 -18.66
C VAL A 198 -7.45 16.68 -18.62
N ARG A 199 -6.73 16.09 -19.57
CA ARG A 199 -5.28 16.20 -19.64
C ARG A 199 -4.81 17.61 -19.97
N SER A 200 -5.41 18.26 -20.96
CA SER A 200 -5.05 19.65 -21.28
C SER A 200 -5.31 20.57 -20.09
N ASP A 201 -6.37 20.33 -19.33
CA ASP A 201 -6.65 21.04 -18.08
C ASP A 201 -5.56 20.77 -17.02
N LEU A 202 -5.20 19.51 -16.77
CA LEU A 202 -4.15 19.12 -15.83
C LEU A 202 -2.79 19.75 -16.19
N GLU A 203 -2.39 19.66 -17.47
CA GLU A 203 -1.15 20.25 -17.97
C GLU A 203 -1.17 21.78 -17.84
N SER A 204 -2.31 22.44 -18.08
CA SER A 204 -2.45 23.89 -17.89
C SER A 204 -2.28 24.34 -16.43
N ARG A 205 -2.57 23.43 -15.49
CA ARG A 205 -2.35 23.61 -14.04
C ARG A 205 -0.96 23.15 -13.59
N GLY A 206 -0.10 22.75 -14.51
CA GLY A 206 1.29 22.34 -14.26
C GLY A 206 1.45 20.91 -13.76
N VAL A 207 0.40 20.10 -13.78
CA VAL A 207 0.48 18.67 -13.42
C VAL A 207 1.28 17.95 -14.50
N VAL A 208 2.30 17.18 -14.09
CA VAL A 208 3.07 16.31 -14.99
C VAL A 208 2.62 14.89 -14.74
N PHE A 209 1.96 14.28 -15.73
CA PHE A 209 1.56 12.88 -15.64
C PHE A 209 1.94 12.14 -16.93
N ARG A 210 2.98 11.31 -16.84
CA ARG A 210 3.59 10.60 -17.99
C ARG A 210 4.10 9.22 -17.56
N GLY A 211 4.47 8.38 -18.51
CA GLY A 211 5.29 7.21 -18.19
C GLY A 211 6.64 7.60 -17.64
N LEU A 212 7.17 6.80 -16.71
CA LEU A 212 8.42 7.10 -16.04
C LEU A 212 9.58 7.21 -17.04
N ALA A 213 9.64 6.32 -18.05
CA ALA A 213 10.65 6.39 -19.10
C ALA A 213 10.54 7.70 -19.92
N SER A 214 9.31 8.14 -20.22
CA SER A 214 9.05 9.41 -20.89
C SER A 214 9.43 10.61 -20.02
N ALA A 215 9.08 10.60 -18.73
CA ALA A 215 9.45 11.66 -17.79
C ALA A 215 10.97 11.76 -17.57
N VAL A 216 11.70 10.64 -17.55
CA VAL A 216 13.17 10.63 -17.45
C VAL A 216 13.83 11.33 -18.65
N THR A 217 13.20 11.31 -19.82
CA THR A 217 13.73 11.94 -21.04
C THR A 217 13.26 13.39 -21.19
N HIS A 218 11.99 13.70 -20.89
CA HIS A 218 11.40 15.03 -21.07
C HIS A 218 11.66 15.96 -19.88
N ASP A 219 11.59 15.44 -18.65
CA ASP A 219 11.68 16.20 -17.40
C ASP A 219 12.79 15.67 -16.46
N PRO A 220 14.03 15.44 -16.95
CA PRO A 220 15.07 14.68 -16.25
C PRO A 220 15.43 15.25 -14.87
N ASN A 221 15.41 16.58 -14.72
CA ASN A 221 15.75 17.23 -13.45
C ASN A 221 14.66 17.06 -12.40
N LEU A 222 13.38 17.12 -12.83
CA LEU A 222 12.24 16.93 -11.95
C LEU A 222 12.20 15.48 -11.46
N VAL A 223 12.35 14.51 -12.38
CA VAL A 223 12.41 13.09 -12.00
C VAL A 223 13.59 12.82 -11.07
N LYS A 224 14.79 13.30 -11.41
CA LYS A 224 16.01 13.09 -10.61
C LYS A 224 15.88 13.62 -9.17
N ALA A 225 15.08 14.66 -8.94
CA ALA A 225 14.88 15.23 -7.61
C ALA A 225 14.06 14.31 -6.67
N HIS A 226 13.28 13.38 -7.23
CA HIS A 226 12.32 12.56 -6.47
C HIS A 226 12.52 11.05 -6.64
N TYR A 227 13.15 10.61 -7.72
CA TYR A 227 13.42 9.20 -8.00
C TYR A 227 14.34 8.57 -6.95
N ALA A 228 13.96 7.40 -6.45
CA ALA A 228 14.69 6.63 -5.43
C ALA A 228 14.96 7.39 -4.12
N THR A 229 14.06 8.32 -3.76
CA THR A 229 14.11 9.05 -2.50
C THR A 229 13.35 8.32 -1.40
N ALA A 230 12.18 7.76 -1.71
CA ALA A 230 11.39 6.97 -0.79
C ALA A 230 11.86 5.51 -0.78
N ILE A 231 12.16 4.96 -1.96
CA ILE A 231 12.70 3.61 -2.14
C ILE A 231 14.10 3.73 -2.75
N PRO A 232 15.15 3.86 -1.91
CA PRO A 232 16.53 3.79 -2.38
C PRO A 232 16.76 2.55 -3.23
N VAL A 233 17.62 2.66 -4.25
CA VAL A 233 17.91 1.56 -5.18
C VAL A 233 18.56 0.35 -4.50
N ASP A 234 19.08 0.53 -3.29
CA ASP A 234 19.71 -0.48 -2.44
C ASP A 234 18.94 -0.73 -1.14
N ALA A 235 17.66 -0.36 -1.07
CA ALA A 235 16.83 -0.54 0.13
C ALA A 235 16.73 -2.02 0.55
N HIS A 236 16.51 -2.92 -0.41
CA HIS A 236 16.57 -4.37 -0.26
C HIS A 236 16.65 -5.02 -1.65
N SER A 237 16.88 -6.33 -1.70
CA SER A 237 17.12 -7.06 -2.96
C SER A 237 15.99 -6.97 -3.98
N ILE A 238 14.72 -7.07 -3.56
CA ILE A 238 13.57 -6.92 -4.47
C ILE A 238 13.46 -5.49 -5.02
N ALA A 239 13.71 -4.46 -4.20
CA ALA A 239 13.78 -3.08 -4.66
C ALA A 239 14.95 -2.85 -5.62
N ALA A 240 16.10 -3.49 -5.38
CA ALA A 240 17.26 -3.45 -6.26
C ALA A 240 16.99 -4.15 -7.61
N LEU A 241 16.30 -5.29 -7.59
CA LEU A 241 15.83 -5.98 -8.80
C LEU A 241 14.94 -5.07 -9.65
N ASN A 242 13.93 -4.44 -9.03
CA ASN A 242 13.09 -3.46 -9.72
C ASN A 242 13.90 -2.25 -10.23
N ALA A 243 14.75 -1.66 -9.40
CA ALA A 243 15.55 -0.49 -9.79
C ALA A 243 16.50 -0.77 -10.96
N ALA A 244 17.00 -2.01 -11.09
CA ALA A 244 17.79 -2.43 -12.23
C ALA A 244 16.95 -2.62 -13.50
N LEU A 245 15.76 -3.23 -13.38
CA LEU A 245 15.00 -3.78 -14.52
C LEU A 245 13.71 -3.05 -14.89
N TRP A 246 13.26 -2.05 -14.13
CA TRP A 246 11.98 -1.39 -14.43
C TRP A 246 11.92 -0.95 -15.90
N SER A 247 10.84 -1.39 -16.54
CA SER A 247 10.53 -1.13 -17.94
C SER A 247 9.31 -0.21 -18.06
N GLY A 248 8.33 -0.34 -17.16
CA GLY A 248 7.11 0.46 -17.12
C GLY A 248 6.95 1.31 -15.86
N GLY A 249 5.72 1.81 -15.66
CA GLY A 249 5.33 2.65 -14.53
C GLY A 249 5.22 4.15 -14.87
N SER A 250 4.74 4.92 -13.89
CA SER A 250 4.27 6.31 -14.05
C SER A 250 5.11 7.30 -13.25
N PHE A 251 5.25 8.52 -13.77
CA PHE A 251 5.69 9.68 -13.03
C PHE A 251 4.54 10.68 -12.94
N LEU A 252 4.13 11.00 -11.70
CA LEU A 252 3.10 11.98 -11.41
C LEU A 252 3.66 13.06 -10.49
N TYR A 253 3.61 14.31 -10.93
CA TYR A 253 3.92 15.48 -10.12
C TYR A 253 2.73 16.43 -10.10
N VAL A 254 2.24 16.74 -8.91
CA VAL A 254 1.14 17.69 -8.66
C VAL A 254 1.70 18.94 -7.99
N PRO A 255 1.66 20.12 -8.64
CA PRO A 255 2.23 21.35 -8.11
C PRO A 255 1.55 21.84 -6.83
N ALA A 256 2.24 22.75 -6.13
CA ALA A 256 1.77 23.30 -4.87
C ALA A 256 0.37 23.93 -4.99
N GLY A 257 -0.52 23.60 -4.05
CA GLY A 257 -1.90 24.09 -3.96
C GLY A 257 -2.85 23.55 -5.04
N VAL A 258 -2.38 22.68 -5.95
CA VAL A 258 -3.24 22.10 -7.00
C VAL A 258 -4.03 20.94 -6.43
N ARG A 259 -5.36 21.01 -6.60
CA ARG A 259 -6.29 19.92 -6.28
C ARG A 259 -6.76 19.24 -7.56
N VAL A 260 -6.53 17.94 -7.65
CA VAL A 260 -6.95 17.10 -8.77
C VAL A 260 -8.24 16.39 -8.36
N GLU A 261 -9.39 16.88 -8.83
CA GLU A 261 -10.70 16.36 -8.43
C GLU A 261 -11.04 15.00 -9.04
N ILE A 262 -10.46 14.68 -10.19
CA ILE A 262 -10.70 13.44 -10.92
C ILE A 262 -9.55 12.46 -10.59
N PRO A 263 -9.84 11.23 -10.14
CA PRO A 263 -8.79 10.24 -9.92
C PRO A 263 -7.97 9.98 -11.18
N LEU A 264 -6.64 10.02 -11.05
CA LEU A 264 -5.72 9.76 -12.16
C LEU A 264 -5.41 8.27 -12.25
N GLN A 265 -5.52 7.71 -13.45
CA GLN A 265 -5.30 6.30 -13.74
C GLN A 265 -4.14 6.14 -14.72
N ALA A 266 -3.39 5.04 -14.62
CA ALA A 266 -2.24 4.79 -15.49
C ALA A 266 -2.61 4.73 -16.97
N GLU A 267 -3.82 4.25 -17.29
CA GLU A 267 -4.39 4.11 -18.63
C GLU A 267 -4.67 5.45 -19.32
N ILE A 268 -4.74 6.55 -18.56
CA ILE A 268 -4.94 7.91 -19.09
C ILE A 268 -3.65 8.42 -19.78
N ARG A 269 -2.52 7.75 -19.54
CA ARG A 269 -1.24 8.15 -20.11
C ARG A 269 -1.19 7.90 -21.62
N GLU A 270 -0.61 8.86 -22.33
CA GLU A 270 -0.37 8.77 -23.79
C GLU A 270 0.50 7.59 -24.21
N ASP A 271 1.34 7.10 -23.31
CA ASP A 271 2.35 6.08 -23.56
C ASP A 271 2.03 4.73 -22.88
N TYR A 272 0.76 4.51 -22.49
CA TYR A 272 0.33 3.22 -21.96
C TYR A 272 0.12 2.21 -23.10
N ALA A 273 0.81 1.07 -23.03
CA ALA A 273 0.71 0.01 -24.04
C ALA A 273 0.26 -1.34 -23.45
N LYS A 274 0.79 -1.72 -22.29
CA LYS A 274 0.50 -2.98 -21.57
C LYS A 274 1.07 -2.90 -20.15
N VAL A 275 0.64 -3.83 -19.29
CA VAL A 275 1.27 -4.07 -17.97
C VAL A 275 2.64 -4.69 -18.19
N GLU A 276 3.65 -4.12 -17.56
CA GLU A 276 5.04 -4.56 -17.66
C GLU A 276 5.41 -5.46 -16.47
N PRO A 277 6.31 -6.47 -16.65
CA PRO A 277 6.77 -7.29 -15.53
C PRO A 277 7.48 -6.48 -14.44
N PHE A 278 8.14 -5.38 -14.80
CA PHE A 278 8.84 -4.50 -13.87
C PHE A 278 8.33 -3.06 -13.99
N GLU A 279 7.60 -2.60 -12.98
CA GLU A 279 7.00 -1.26 -12.97
C GLU A 279 7.54 -0.41 -11.83
N ARG A 280 7.76 0.87 -12.11
CA ARG A 280 8.12 1.83 -11.07
C ARG A 280 7.28 3.08 -11.17
N ASN A 281 6.53 3.36 -10.11
CA ASN A 281 5.66 4.53 -10.00
C ASN A 281 6.27 5.54 -9.01
N VAL A 282 6.37 6.81 -9.41
CA VAL A 282 6.84 7.91 -8.56
C VAL A 282 5.76 9.00 -8.55
N ILE A 283 5.14 9.20 -7.39
CA ILE A 283 4.02 10.12 -7.18
C ILE A 283 4.49 11.20 -6.21
N VAL A 284 4.43 12.44 -6.64
CA VAL A 284 4.85 13.61 -5.88
C VAL A 284 3.68 14.57 -5.77
N ALA A 285 3.21 14.81 -4.56
CA ALA A 285 2.26 15.87 -4.25
C ALA A 285 3.01 16.99 -3.53
N ASP A 286 3.21 18.13 -4.20
CA ASP A 286 3.87 19.29 -3.61
C ASP A 286 2.96 19.96 -2.55
N ARG A 287 3.46 20.99 -1.89
CA ARG A 287 2.82 21.61 -0.71
C ARG A 287 1.36 21.95 -0.94
N GLY A 288 0.47 21.44 -0.09
CA GLY A 288 -0.97 21.66 -0.20
C GLY A 288 -1.65 21.06 -1.43
N ALA A 289 -0.98 20.19 -2.19
CA ALA A 289 -1.58 19.48 -3.30
C ALA A 289 -2.51 18.34 -2.82
N ASP A 290 -3.53 18.02 -3.60
CA ASP A 290 -4.46 16.92 -3.31
C ASP A 290 -4.69 16.09 -4.57
N VAL A 291 -4.44 14.78 -4.48
CA VAL A 291 -4.57 13.86 -5.61
C VAL A 291 -5.00 12.46 -5.18
N THR A 292 -5.84 11.84 -6.00
CA THR A 292 -6.12 10.40 -5.95
C THR A 292 -5.48 9.75 -7.18
N TYR A 293 -4.63 8.76 -6.96
CA TYR A 293 -4.03 7.92 -8.00
C TYR A 293 -4.59 6.50 -7.91
N ILE A 294 -4.98 5.93 -9.04
CA ILE A 294 -5.51 4.58 -9.15
C ILE A 294 -4.58 3.76 -10.05
N GLU A 295 -4.06 2.69 -9.49
CA GLU A 295 -3.32 1.64 -10.18
C GLU A 295 -4.29 0.46 -10.38
N GLY A 296 -4.86 0.38 -11.59
CA GLY A 296 -5.65 -0.76 -12.03
C GLY A 296 -4.76 -1.81 -12.66
N CYS A 297 -4.22 -2.74 -11.87
CA CYS A 297 -3.62 -3.96 -12.42
C CYS A 297 -4.74 -5.01 -12.64
N THR A 298 -5.80 -4.61 -13.33
CA THR A 298 -6.90 -5.48 -13.76
C THR A 298 -6.60 -5.95 -15.18
N ALA A 299 -5.58 -6.78 -15.31
CA ALA A 299 -5.24 -7.35 -16.59
C ALA A 299 -6.07 -8.62 -16.84
N PRO A 300 -6.99 -8.66 -17.82
CA PRO A 300 -7.34 -9.90 -18.50
C PRO A 300 -6.20 -10.22 -19.48
N VAL A 301 -4.96 -10.30 -18.99
CA VAL A 301 -3.80 -10.55 -19.85
C VAL A 301 -3.04 -11.71 -19.25
N TYR A 302 -3.26 -12.86 -19.87
CA TYR A 302 -2.34 -13.98 -19.85
C TYR A 302 -0.96 -13.48 -20.30
N THR A 303 -0.15 -12.95 -19.37
CA THR A 303 1.28 -12.81 -19.61
C THR A 303 1.91 -14.19 -19.37
N PRO A 304 2.74 -14.69 -20.30
CA PRO A 304 3.54 -15.89 -20.07
C PRO A 304 4.56 -15.69 -18.95
N ASP A 305 4.83 -14.44 -18.58
CA ASP A 305 5.78 -14.07 -17.54
C ASP A 305 5.14 -14.22 -16.15
N GLN A 306 5.63 -15.20 -15.39
CA GLN A 306 5.10 -15.59 -14.07
C GLN A 306 5.49 -14.63 -12.93
N LEU A 307 5.94 -13.41 -13.23
CA LEU A 307 6.50 -12.49 -12.25
C LEU A 307 6.08 -11.04 -12.54
N HIS A 308 5.56 -10.37 -11.52
CA HIS A 308 5.39 -8.92 -11.50
C HIS A 308 6.14 -8.35 -10.30
N VAL A 309 7.05 -7.39 -10.54
CA VAL A 309 7.85 -6.72 -9.51
C VAL A 309 7.67 -5.22 -9.62
N SER A 310 6.97 -4.63 -8.65
CA SER A 310 6.63 -3.21 -8.67
C SER A 310 7.28 -2.44 -7.52
N ALA A 311 7.67 -1.19 -7.78
CA ALA A 311 8.11 -0.24 -6.77
C ALA A 311 7.29 1.06 -6.85
N ILE A 312 6.69 1.48 -5.74
CA ILE A 312 5.83 2.66 -5.66
C ILE A 312 6.38 3.64 -4.63
N GLU A 313 6.78 4.81 -5.09
CA GLU A 313 7.26 5.91 -4.28
C GLU A 313 6.17 6.99 -4.20
N VAL A 314 5.75 7.34 -2.99
CA VAL A 314 4.86 8.49 -2.74
C VAL A 314 5.61 9.52 -1.91
N ILE A 315 5.70 10.75 -2.42
CA ILE A 315 6.30 11.88 -1.71
C ILE A 315 5.20 12.91 -1.46
N ALA A 316 4.68 12.95 -0.23
CA ALA A 316 3.64 13.86 0.20
C ALA A 316 4.26 15.05 0.95
N MET A 317 4.45 16.17 0.26
CA MET A 317 5.05 17.40 0.80
C MET A 317 4.09 18.10 1.79
N PRO A 318 4.57 19.10 2.58
CA PRO A 318 3.77 19.65 3.68
C PRO A 318 2.35 20.06 3.31
N GLY A 319 1.38 19.62 4.12
CA GLY A 319 -0.05 19.89 3.93
C GLY A 319 -0.71 19.23 2.71
N SER A 320 -0.02 18.34 1.99
CA SER A 320 -0.59 17.63 0.84
C SER A 320 -1.39 16.38 1.25
N HIS A 321 -2.28 15.94 0.37
CA HIS A 321 -3.08 14.73 0.53
C HIS A 321 -2.89 13.82 -0.69
N VAL A 322 -2.51 12.56 -0.46
CA VAL A 322 -2.37 11.55 -1.51
C VAL A 322 -3.18 10.32 -1.14
N ARG A 323 -4.17 9.99 -1.97
CA ARG A 323 -4.82 8.68 -1.93
C ARG A 323 -4.27 7.82 -3.05
N TYR A 324 -3.72 6.66 -2.71
CA TYR A 324 -3.21 5.67 -3.65
C TYR A 324 -4.07 4.41 -3.57
N ILE A 325 -4.77 4.11 -4.66
CA ILE A 325 -5.64 2.94 -4.76
C ILE A 325 -4.96 1.92 -5.67
N ALA A 326 -4.72 0.71 -5.19
CA ALA A 326 -4.26 -0.41 -6.01
C ALA A 326 -5.33 -1.50 -6.08
N LEU A 327 -5.85 -1.71 -7.28
CA LEU A 327 -6.80 -2.78 -7.57
C LEU A 327 -6.07 -3.85 -8.38
N GLN A 328 -5.81 -4.98 -7.73
CA GLN A 328 -5.07 -6.07 -8.33
C GLN A 328 -5.98 -7.25 -8.60
N ASN A 329 -5.90 -7.79 -9.82
CA ASN A 329 -6.36 -9.12 -10.14
C ASN A 329 -5.44 -9.78 -11.17
N PHE A 330 -4.48 -10.56 -10.70
CA PHE A 330 -3.54 -11.29 -11.56
C PHE A 330 -3.95 -12.76 -11.75
N ALA A 331 -3.50 -13.35 -12.86
CA ALA A 331 -3.58 -14.78 -13.05
C ALA A 331 -2.91 -15.55 -11.89
N ARG A 332 -3.41 -16.75 -11.59
CA ARG A 332 -3.00 -17.54 -10.42
C ARG A 332 -1.58 -18.10 -10.52
N GLU A 333 -0.93 -17.93 -11.66
CA GLU A 333 0.45 -18.30 -11.95
C GLU A 333 1.45 -17.19 -11.60
N VAL A 334 0.99 -15.94 -11.47
CA VAL A 334 1.84 -14.76 -11.27
C VAL A 334 2.29 -14.66 -9.81
N ASP A 335 3.61 -14.58 -9.59
CA ASP A 335 4.19 -14.10 -8.34
C ASP A 335 4.26 -12.56 -8.38
N ASN A 336 3.60 -11.90 -7.42
CA ASN A 336 3.54 -10.46 -7.32
C ASN A 336 4.35 -9.96 -6.13
N LEU A 337 5.45 -9.25 -6.40
CA LEU A 337 6.37 -8.72 -5.39
C LEU A 337 6.37 -7.18 -5.45
N VAL A 338 5.81 -6.52 -4.45
CA VAL A 338 5.58 -5.08 -4.48
C VAL A 338 6.22 -4.39 -3.29
N THR A 339 7.04 -3.38 -3.57
CA THR A 339 7.61 -2.48 -2.57
C THR A 339 6.92 -1.12 -2.68
N LYS A 340 6.15 -0.71 -1.66
CA LYS A 340 5.55 0.64 -1.61
C LYS A 340 6.11 1.41 -0.44
N ARG A 341 6.48 2.67 -0.64
CA ARG A 341 6.92 3.56 0.44
C ARG A 341 6.44 4.98 0.23
N ALA A 342 5.87 5.56 1.27
CA ALA A 342 5.51 6.96 1.36
C ALA A 342 6.46 7.72 2.29
N LEU A 343 6.86 8.91 1.87
CA LEU A 343 7.46 9.94 2.72
C LEU A 343 6.39 11.00 2.99
N VAL A 344 5.95 11.12 4.24
CA VAL A 344 4.83 11.98 4.62
C VAL A 344 5.34 13.14 5.47
N HIS A 345 5.33 14.35 4.89
CA HIS A 345 5.83 15.55 5.54
C HIS A 345 4.79 16.20 6.47
N GLU A 346 5.19 17.31 7.10
CA GLU A 346 4.40 18.03 8.09
C GLU A 346 2.97 18.31 7.64
N GLY A 347 1.99 17.89 8.45
CA GLY A 347 0.57 18.04 8.16
C GLY A 347 0.07 17.37 6.87
N ALA A 348 0.90 16.56 6.20
CA ALA A 348 0.51 15.82 5.02
C ALA A 348 -0.14 14.49 5.39
N SER A 349 -0.92 13.93 4.46
CA SER A 349 -1.63 12.67 4.66
C SER A 349 -1.52 11.73 3.47
N VAL A 350 -1.28 10.45 3.73
CA VAL A 350 -1.29 9.39 2.72
C VAL A 350 -2.31 8.31 3.06
N GLU A 351 -3.11 7.90 2.10
CA GLU A 351 -4.05 6.80 2.22
C GLU A 351 -3.71 5.70 1.19
N TRP A 352 -3.37 4.50 1.65
CA TRP A 352 -3.19 3.32 0.84
C TRP A 352 -4.48 2.50 0.84
N VAL A 353 -5.03 2.20 -0.34
CA VAL A 353 -6.23 1.38 -0.51
C VAL A 353 -5.90 0.21 -1.42
N ASP A 354 -5.82 -1.00 -0.88
CA ASP A 354 -5.35 -2.17 -1.62
C ASP A 354 -6.43 -3.26 -1.68
N ALA A 355 -6.82 -3.66 -2.90
CA ALA A 355 -7.60 -4.87 -3.17
C ALA A 355 -6.69 -5.92 -3.82
N ASN A 356 -6.37 -7.00 -3.10
CA ASN A 356 -5.44 -8.04 -3.56
C ASN A 356 -6.23 -9.30 -3.92
N LEU A 357 -6.48 -9.48 -5.22
CA LEU A 357 -7.13 -10.66 -5.79
C LEU A 357 -6.16 -11.37 -6.76
N GLY A 358 -6.32 -12.68 -6.92
CA GLY A 358 -5.48 -13.45 -7.82
C GLY A 358 -4.05 -13.67 -7.31
N SER A 359 -3.11 -13.90 -8.23
CA SER A 359 -1.69 -14.27 -7.99
C SER A 359 -1.47 -15.61 -7.28
N ARG A 360 -0.35 -16.26 -7.59
CA ARG A 360 0.13 -17.43 -6.84
C ARG A 360 0.66 -17.02 -5.47
N ARG A 361 1.51 -15.99 -5.48
CA ARG A 361 2.09 -15.39 -4.29
C ARG A 361 1.95 -13.89 -4.41
N THR A 362 1.47 -13.25 -3.36
CA THR A 362 1.54 -11.79 -3.24
C THR A 362 2.43 -11.49 -2.05
N TRP A 363 3.43 -10.62 -2.23
CA TRP A 363 4.20 -10.04 -1.15
C TRP A 363 4.14 -8.52 -1.29
N LYS A 364 3.35 -7.88 -0.43
CA LYS A 364 3.06 -6.44 -0.52
C LYS A 364 2.78 -5.86 0.86
N ILE A 365 3.76 -5.14 1.38
CA ILE A 365 3.67 -4.50 2.70
C ILE A 365 4.01 -3.01 2.52
N PRO A 366 3.04 -2.14 2.18
CA PRO A 366 3.29 -0.71 2.03
C PRO A 366 3.74 -0.07 3.33
N ARG A 367 4.74 0.81 3.23
CA ARG A 367 5.30 1.55 4.35
C ARG A 367 4.99 3.04 4.25
N ALA A 368 4.68 3.69 5.35
CA ALA A 368 4.62 5.14 5.45
C ALA A 368 5.58 5.65 6.53
N ASP A 369 6.52 6.53 6.13
CA ASP A 369 7.38 7.25 7.04
C ASP A 369 6.77 8.62 7.33
N LEU A 370 6.36 8.83 8.57
CA LEU A 370 5.70 10.06 9.05
C LEU A 370 6.77 11.03 9.54
N LEU A 371 7.34 11.79 8.60
CA LEU A 371 8.56 12.59 8.76
C LEU A 371 8.34 13.93 9.47
N GLY A 372 7.14 14.48 9.42
CA GLY A 372 6.86 15.84 9.93
C GLY A 372 5.76 15.86 10.99
N PRO A 373 5.74 16.90 11.85
CA PRO A 373 4.71 17.02 12.86
C PRO A 373 3.30 16.98 12.27
N GLY A 374 2.39 16.25 12.92
CA GLY A 374 1.02 16.14 12.43
C GLY A 374 0.84 15.35 11.12
N ALA A 375 1.88 14.72 10.58
CA ALA A 375 1.75 13.82 9.44
C ALA A 375 0.85 12.62 9.79
N SER A 376 0.06 12.16 8.83
CA SER A 376 -0.83 11.01 9.04
C SER A 376 -0.81 10.00 7.90
N ALA A 377 -1.00 8.72 8.21
CA ALA A 377 -1.13 7.67 7.20
C ALA A 377 -2.23 6.68 7.53
N GLU A 378 -2.98 6.25 6.52
CA GLU A 378 -3.95 5.17 6.64
C GLU A 378 -3.67 4.09 5.60
N PHE A 379 -3.79 2.83 6.00
CA PHE A 379 -3.81 1.67 5.11
C PHE A 379 -5.13 0.95 5.27
N VAL A 380 -5.80 0.66 4.16
CA VAL A 380 -6.96 -0.22 4.10
C VAL A 380 -6.76 -1.26 3.03
N GLY A 381 -6.72 -2.52 3.46
CA GLY A 381 -6.46 -3.66 2.59
C GLY A 381 -7.54 -4.73 2.70
N VAL A 382 -7.85 -5.35 1.57
CA VAL A 382 -8.48 -6.67 1.51
C VAL A 382 -7.61 -7.64 0.70
N ALA A 383 -7.54 -8.89 1.13
CA ALA A 383 -6.90 -9.96 0.37
C ALA A 383 -7.78 -11.21 0.33
N LEU A 384 -7.89 -11.80 -0.85
CA LEU A 384 -8.59 -13.06 -1.09
C LEU A 384 -7.58 -14.11 -1.57
N ALA A 385 -7.46 -15.22 -0.85
CA ALA A 385 -6.59 -16.33 -1.24
C ALA A 385 -7.39 -17.62 -1.39
N GLY A 386 -7.32 -18.19 -2.60
CA GLY A 386 -7.90 -19.47 -2.98
C GLY A 386 -6.88 -20.59 -3.15
N THR A 387 -7.24 -21.59 -3.94
CA THR A 387 -6.42 -22.79 -4.22
C THR A 387 -5.02 -22.46 -4.72
N GLY A 388 -4.01 -22.91 -3.98
CA GLY A 388 -2.60 -22.73 -4.35
C GLY A 388 -2.06 -21.31 -4.19
N GLN A 389 -2.85 -20.40 -3.60
CA GLN A 389 -2.49 -18.99 -3.43
C GLN A 389 -2.01 -18.70 -2.01
N HIS A 390 -1.01 -17.81 -1.92
CA HIS A 390 -0.51 -17.27 -0.67
C HIS A 390 -0.44 -15.73 -0.75
N ALA A 391 -1.26 -15.04 0.04
CA ALA A 391 -1.27 -13.60 0.13
C ALA A 391 -0.55 -13.12 1.39
N ASP A 392 0.61 -12.52 1.22
CA ASP A 392 1.43 -11.94 2.28
C ASP A 392 1.35 -10.40 2.20
N VAL A 393 0.46 -9.82 3.00
CA VAL A 393 -0.02 -8.45 2.80
C VAL A 393 -0.19 -7.70 4.11
N GLY A 394 0.06 -6.40 4.13
CA GLY A 394 -0.13 -5.61 5.34
C GLY A 394 0.40 -4.22 5.20
N ALA A 395 0.77 -3.57 6.29
CA ALA A 395 1.38 -2.24 6.24
C ALA A 395 2.35 -1.98 7.38
N GLU A 396 3.26 -1.04 7.17
CA GLU A 396 4.18 -0.52 8.18
C GLU A 396 4.02 1.00 8.35
N MET A 397 3.91 1.45 9.59
CA MET A 397 3.77 2.87 9.95
C MET A 397 4.93 3.28 10.84
N ILE A 398 5.79 4.16 10.34
CA ILE A 398 7.00 4.60 11.05
C ILE A 398 6.83 6.06 11.47
N HIS A 399 6.65 6.26 12.77
CA HIS A 399 6.45 7.57 13.39
C HIS A 399 7.80 8.19 13.74
N LEU A 400 8.19 9.25 13.00
CA LEU A 400 9.48 9.93 13.13
C LEU A 400 9.34 11.36 13.69
N ALA A 401 8.11 11.83 13.91
CA ALA A 401 7.82 13.18 14.34
C ALA A 401 6.65 13.26 15.33
N PRO A 402 6.55 14.35 16.12
CA PRO A 402 5.47 14.54 17.08
C PRO A 402 4.07 14.61 16.46
N ARG A 403 3.05 14.22 17.23
CA ARG A 403 1.63 14.32 16.89
C ARG A 403 1.25 13.63 15.58
N THR A 404 2.01 12.61 15.19
CA THR A 404 1.75 11.83 13.99
C THR A 404 0.69 10.77 14.27
N ARG A 405 -0.13 10.46 13.27
CA ARG A 405 -1.29 9.57 13.40
C ARG A 405 -1.24 8.46 12.37
N SER A 406 -1.55 7.22 12.75
CA SER A 406 -1.68 6.15 11.76
C SER A 406 -2.85 5.22 12.00
N LYS A 407 -3.33 4.61 10.91
CA LYS A 407 -4.38 3.60 10.98
C LYS A 407 -4.13 2.48 9.98
N ILE A 408 -4.27 1.23 10.42
CA ILE A 408 -4.15 0.03 9.59
C ILE A 408 -5.47 -0.73 9.71
N ILE A 409 -6.19 -0.91 8.61
CA ILE A 409 -7.34 -1.83 8.50
C ILE A 409 -6.97 -2.92 7.50
N ASN A 410 -6.82 -4.15 7.95
CA ASN A 410 -6.43 -5.25 7.07
C ASN A 410 -7.43 -6.42 7.17
N ARG A 411 -8.04 -6.80 6.04
CA ARG A 411 -9.04 -7.88 5.99
C ARG A 411 -8.54 -9.02 5.12
N GLY A 412 -8.52 -10.23 5.66
CA GLY A 412 -8.17 -11.45 4.92
C GLY A 412 -9.40 -12.32 4.69
N ILE A 413 -9.50 -12.93 3.51
CA ILE A 413 -10.53 -13.91 3.16
C ILE A 413 -9.81 -15.12 2.56
N VAL A 414 -10.00 -16.29 3.14
CA VAL A 414 -9.29 -17.50 2.72
C VAL A 414 -10.25 -18.65 2.46
N GLN A 415 -10.01 -19.34 1.34
CA GLN A 415 -10.83 -20.46 0.88
C GLN A 415 -10.03 -21.49 0.09
N ARG A 416 -10.57 -22.70 -0.04
CA ARG A 416 -10.07 -23.82 -0.87
C ARG A 416 -8.58 -24.10 -0.69
N GLY A 417 -8.12 -24.08 0.56
CA GLY A 417 -6.73 -24.33 0.96
C GLY A 417 -5.80 -23.12 0.82
N GLY A 418 -6.35 -21.93 0.51
CA GLY A 418 -5.60 -20.69 0.40
C GLY A 418 -5.01 -20.21 1.73
N ARG A 419 -3.96 -19.41 1.63
CA ARG A 419 -3.25 -18.86 2.78
C ARG A 419 -3.19 -17.34 2.71
N ALA A 420 -3.47 -16.68 3.82
CA ALA A 420 -3.25 -15.24 3.97
C ALA A 420 -2.52 -14.94 5.26
N THR A 421 -1.47 -14.11 5.18
CA THR A 421 -0.72 -13.59 6.32
C THR A 421 -0.90 -12.08 6.33
N LEU A 422 -1.50 -11.57 7.40
CA LEU A 422 -1.77 -10.13 7.56
C LEU A 422 -0.69 -9.49 8.41
N HIS A 423 0.17 -8.67 7.79
CA HIS A 423 1.21 -7.90 8.48
C HIS A 423 0.67 -6.59 9.03
N SER A 424 1.20 -6.20 10.17
CA SER A 424 1.02 -4.85 10.70
C SER A 424 2.25 -4.48 11.52
N ALA A 425 3.01 -3.49 11.08
CA ALA A 425 4.13 -2.97 11.85
C ALA A 425 3.89 -1.52 12.25
N VAL A 426 4.14 -1.19 13.51
CA VAL A 426 4.18 0.20 13.98
C VAL A 426 5.49 0.43 14.72
N ARG A 427 6.25 1.43 14.29
CA ARG A 427 7.46 1.85 14.98
C ARG A 427 7.36 3.31 15.38
N VAL A 428 7.65 3.60 16.64
CA VAL A 428 7.69 4.97 17.18
C VAL A 428 9.09 5.27 17.63
N GLU A 429 9.72 6.23 16.97
CA GLU A 429 11.11 6.60 17.19
C GLU A 429 11.24 7.65 18.31
N PRO A 430 12.41 7.75 18.95
CA PRO A 430 12.65 8.75 20.00
C PRO A 430 12.32 10.18 19.54
N GLY A 431 11.51 10.90 20.32
CA GLY A 431 11.10 12.27 20.02
C GLY A 431 9.82 12.39 19.20
N ALA A 432 9.22 11.27 18.77
CA ALA A 432 7.89 11.24 18.16
C ALA A 432 6.79 11.29 19.24
N THR A 433 6.72 12.40 19.98
CA THR A 433 5.80 12.55 21.13
C THR A 433 4.33 12.73 20.70
N GLY A 434 3.39 12.20 21.47
CA GLY A 434 1.95 12.36 21.24
C GLY A 434 1.47 11.61 20.00
N VAL A 435 2.06 10.44 19.74
CA VAL A 435 1.68 9.55 18.63
C VAL A 435 0.39 8.81 18.96
N GLU A 436 -0.47 8.68 17.96
CA GLU A 436 -1.64 7.80 18.03
C GLU A 436 -1.65 6.83 16.84
N SER A 437 -1.81 5.53 17.11
CA SER A 437 -1.94 4.51 16.07
C SER A 437 -3.05 3.51 16.39
N ARG A 438 -3.84 3.15 15.38
CA ARG A 438 -4.89 2.14 15.48
C ARG A 438 -4.69 1.04 14.44
N ILE A 439 -4.67 -0.21 14.89
CA ILE A 439 -4.54 -1.39 14.04
C ILE A 439 -5.81 -2.22 14.21
N GLU A 440 -6.48 -2.51 13.10
CA GLU A 440 -7.64 -3.37 13.02
C GLU A 440 -7.39 -4.44 11.98
N TRP A 441 -7.44 -5.70 12.38
CA TRP A 441 -7.38 -6.81 11.43
C TRP A 441 -8.53 -7.79 11.60
N SER A 442 -8.93 -8.42 10.51
CA SER A 442 -9.91 -9.50 10.57
C SER A 442 -9.71 -10.49 9.45
N SER A 443 -9.72 -11.77 9.78
CA SER A 443 -9.65 -12.83 8.79
C SER A 443 -10.94 -13.65 8.78
N LEU A 444 -11.46 -13.91 7.59
CA LEU A 444 -12.62 -14.76 7.34
C LEU A 444 -12.15 -16.07 6.69
N MET A 445 -12.39 -17.18 7.36
CA MET A 445 -12.10 -18.52 6.85
C MET A 445 -13.38 -19.19 6.36
N LEU A 446 -13.39 -19.64 5.11
CA LEU A 446 -14.56 -20.27 4.48
C LEU A 446 -14.57 -21.81 4.59
N ASP A 447 -13.43 -22.41 4.97
CA ASP A 447 -13.27 -23.84 5.15
C ASP A 447 -12.20 -24.17 6.21
N ALA A 448 -11.99 -25.46 6.46
CA ALA A 448 -11.06 -25.95 7.47
C ALA A 448 -9.63 -26.16 6.95
N GLU A 449 -9.41 -26.20 5.64
CA GLU A 449 -8.10 -26.45 5.01
C GLU A 449 -7.29 -25.17 4.79
N SER A 450 -7.97 -24.04 4.68
CA SER A 450 -7.38 -22.71 4.52
C SER A 450 -6.67 -22.23 5.79
N ARG A 451 -5.76 -21.27 5.65
CA ARG A 451 -4.99 -20.71 6.78
C ARG A 451 -5.03 -19.20 6.77
N ALA A 452 -5.34 -18.62 7.91
CA ALA A 452 -5.24 -17.19 8.16
C ALA A 452 -4.24 -16.96 9.30
N GLU A 453 -3.22 -16.16 9.02
CA GLU A 453 -2.13 -15.83 9.92
C GLU A 453 -2.03 -14.31 10.08
N THR A 454 -1.47 -13.85 11.20
CA THR A 454 -1.25 -12.43 11.48
C THR A 454 0.16 -12.26 12.00
N ALA A 455 0.88 -11.26 11.50
CA ALA A 455 2.25 -10.95 11.88
C ALA A 455 2.35 -9.49 12.37
N PRO A 456 1.93 -9.22 13.63
CA PRO A 456 2.06 -7.89 14.21
C PRO A 456 3.49 -7.62 14.71
N SER A 457 3.95 -6.38 14.56
CA SER A 457 5.18 -5.87 15.14
C SER A 457 4.94 -4.47 15.71
N ILE A 458 5.29 -4.25 16.98
CA ILE A 458 5.15 -2.95 17.65
C ILE A 458 6.47 -2.65 18.35
N GLU A 459 7.12 -1.57 17.93
CA GLU A 459 8.39 -1.08 18.47
C GLU A 459 8.17 0.36 18.98
N LEU A 460 8.33 0.58 20.29
CA LEU A 460 8.01 1.85 20.94
C LEU A 460 9.21 2.37 21.73
N ASP A 461 9.81 3.44 21.23
CA ASP A 461 10.90 4.16 21.91
C ASP A 461 10.44 5.55 22.42
N GLU A 462 9.13 5.78 22.52
CA GLU A 462 8.53 6.98 23.10
C GLU A 462 7.43 6.65 24.11
N ALA A 463 7.42 7.35 25.25
CA ALA A 463 6.64 6.96 26.43
C ALA A 463 5.16 7.41 26.39
N ASP A 464 4.85 8.44 25.62
CA ASP A 464 3.51 9.03 25.50
C ASP A 464 2.76 8.58 24.23
N ALA A 465 3.25 7.56 23.53
CA ALA A 465 2.62 6.98 22.35
C ALA A 465 1.43 6.08 22.73
N GLU A 466 0.29 6.29 22.07
CA GLU A 466 -0.92 5.49 22.23
C GLU A 466 -1.15 4.58 21.02
N ILE A 467 -1.02 3.27 21.22
CA ILE A 467 -1.22 2.26 20.17
C ILE A 467 -2.36 1.32 20.58
N VAL A 468 -3.37 1.20 19.73
CA VAL A 468 -4.50 0.27 19.93
C VAL A 468 -4.48 -0.78 18.83
N GLN A 469 -4.51 -2.05 19.19
CA GLN A 469 -4.63 -3.16 18.24
C GLN A 469 -5.84 -4.04 18.57
N GLU A 470 -6.68 -4.25 17.56
CA GLU A 470 -7.88 -5.09 17.61
C GLU A 470 -7.86 -6.09 16.45
N GLY A 471 -8.30 -7.32 16.74
CA GLY A 471 -8.11 -8.44 15.84
C GLY A 471 -9.14 -9.54 16.02
N SER A 472 -9.60 -10.15 14.92
CA SER A 472 -10.45 -11.34 14.99
C SER A 472 -10.22 -12.32 13.83
N VAL A 473 -10.26 -13.62 14.12
CA VAL A 473 -10.38 -14.66 13.10
C VAL A 473 -11.77 -15.26 13.23
N ARG A 474 -12.53 -15.24 12.15
CA ARG A 474 -13.91 -15.72 12.12
C ARG A 474 -14.06 -16.82 11.07
N LYS A 475 -14.82 -17.86 11.43
CA LYS A 475 -15.33 -18.85 10.49
C LYS A 475 -16.77 -18.50 10.18
N VAL A 476 -17.22 -18.79 8.97
CA VAL A 476 -18.65 -18.73 8.66
C VAL A 476 -19.35 -19.78 9.53
N SER A 477 -20.24 -19.34 10.43
CA SER A 477 -20.92 -20.24 11.37
C SER A 477 -22.01 -21.03 10.67
N ASP A 478 -22.15 -22.31 11.01
CA ASP A 478 -23.24 -23.16 10.52
C ASP A 478 -24.63 -22.60 10.89
N GLU A 479 -24.74 -21.93 12.04
CA GLU A 479 -25.98 -21.27 12.47
C GLU A 479 -26.37 -20.11 11.55
N MET A 480 -25.41 -19.26 11.15
CA MET A 480 -25.65 -18.22 10.14
C MET A 480 -26.08 -18.82 8.80
N LEU A 481 -25.41 -19.87 8.33
CA LEU A 481 -25.78 -20.53 7.07
C LEU A 481 -27.17 -21.16 7.16
N PHE A 482 -27.51 -21.80 8.29
CA PHE A 482 -28.83 -22.35 8.55
C PHE A 482 -29.91 -21.27 8.60
N TYR A 483 -29.64 -20.15 9.26
CA TYR A 483 -30.55 -19.00 9.30
C TYR A 483 -30.81 -18.43 7.90
N MET A 484 -29.74 -18.22 7.10
CA MET A 484 -29.86 -17.75 5.71
C MET A 484 -30.66 -18.75 4.86
N ALA A 485 -30.37 -20.05 4.98
CA ALA A 485 -31.13 -21.10 4.30
C ALA A 485 -32.61 -21.12 4.68
N SER A 486 -32.95 -20.86 5.95
CA SER A 486 -34.35 -20.74 6.41
C SER A 486 -35.11 -19.58 5.76
N ARG A 487 -34.39 -18.61 5.20
CA ARG A 487 -34.93 -17.48 4.44
C ARG A 487 -34.85 -17.67 2.92
N GLY A 488 -34.53 -18.88 2.46
CA GLY A 488 -34.45 -19.21 1.04
C GLY A 488 -33.15 -18.78 0.37
N VAL A 489 -32.16 -18.32 1.13
CA VAL A 489 -30.84 -17.94 0.61
C VAL A 489 -29.97 -19.18 0.50
N THR A 490 -29.41 -19.43 -0.68
CA THR A 490 -28.49 -20.56 -0.88
C THR A 490 -27.19 -20.37 -0.10
N LYS A 491 -26.45 -21.47 0.14
CA LYS A 491 -25.15 -21.40 0.81
C LYS A 491 -24.19 -20.45 0.08
N ASP A 492 -24.17 -20.49 -1.24
CA ASP A 492 -23.26 -19.70 -2.06
C ASP A 492 -23.63 -18.20 -2.01
N GLU A 493 -24.92 -17.86 -2.06
CA GLU A 493 -25.39 -16.48 -1.86
C GLU A 493 -25.05 -15.96 -0.45
N ALA A 494 -25.22 -16.81 0.58
CA ALA A 494 -24.88 -16.44 1.95
C ALA A 494 -23.37 -16.16 2.11
N LEU A 495 -22.51 -17.04 1.57
CA LEU A 495 -21.07 -16.86 1.57
C LEU A 495 -20.67 -15.58 0.83
N ARG A 496 -21.25 -15.35 -0.35
CA ARG A 496 -21.05 -14.14 -1.13
C ARG A 496 -21.38 -12.88 -0.33
N MET A 497 -22.52 -12.82 0.35
CA MET A 497 -22.88 -11.67 1.19
C MET A 497 -21.88 -11.40 2.32
N VAL A 498 -21.37 -12.45 2.99
CA VAL A 498 -20.37 -12.30 4.06
C VAL A 498 -19.05 -11.74 3.52
N ILE A 499 -18.63 -12.22 2.35
CA ILE A 499 -17.38 -11.83 1.71
C ILE A 499 -17.44 -10.39 1.23
N LEU A 500 -18.52 -10.00 0.54
CA LEU A 500 -18.75 -8.62 0.11
C LEU A 500 -18.83 -7.68 1.32
N GLY A 501 -19.52 -8.08 2.39
CA GLY A 501 -19.54 -7.32 3.65
C GLY A 501 -18.16 -7.18 4.31
N THR A 502 -17.26 -8.15 4.08
CA THR A 502 -15.87 -8.08 4.56
C THR A 502 -15.02 -7.15 3.68
N ALA A 503 -15.22 -7.18 2.37
CA ALA A 503 -14.54 -6.33 1.39
C ALA A 503 -15.04 -4.87 1.40
N GLU A 504 -16.17 -4.59 2.05
CA GLU A 504 -16.82 -3.27 2.11
C GLU A 504 -15.89 -2.15 2.59
N VAL A 505 -14.89 -2.48 3.43
CA VAL A 505 -13.89 -1.50 3.92
C VAL A 505 -13.08 -0.86 2.78
N VAL A 506 -12.85 -1.60 1.70
CA VAL A 506 -12.16 -1.13 0.49
C VAL A 506 -13.16 -0.54 -0.51
N THR A 507 -14.28 -1.21 -0.77
CA THR A 507 -15.22 -0.77 -1.82
C THR A 507 -15.86 0.59 -1.51
N LYS A 508 -15.99 0.97 -0.23
CA LYS A 508 -16.41 2.32 0.18
C LYS A 508 -15.39 3.44 -0.08
N ARG A 509 -14.13 3.09 -0.37
CA ARG A 509 -13.01 4.04 -0.52
C ARG A 509 -12.56 4.23 -1.96
N ILE A 510 -13.15 3.49 -2.88
CA ILE A 510 -12.84 3.54 -4.31
C ILE A 510 -14.03 4.11 -5.09
N PRO A 511 -13.81 4.72 -6.28
CA PRO A 511 -14.91 5.21 -7.10
C PRO A 511 -15.90 4.09 -7.44
N ILE A 512 -17.17 4.44 -7.63
CA ILE A 512 -18.27 3.47 -7.75
C ILE A 512 -18.07 2.53 -8.94
N GLU A 513 -17.48 3.02 -10.02
CA GLU A 513 -17.17 2.24 -11.22
C GLU A 513 -16.24 1.07 -10.89
N TYR A 514 -15.25 1.30 -10.03
CA TYR A 514 -14.30 0.30 -9.56
C TYR A 514 -14.84 -0.60 -8.47
N ALA A 515 -15.71 -0.08 -7.60
CA ALA A 515 -16.39 -0.89 -6.60
C ALA A 515 -17.18 -2.04 -7.26
N VAL A 516 -17.90 -1.73 -8.34
CA VAL A 516 -18.64 -2.74 -9.12
C VAL A 516 -17.68 -3.76 -9.75
N GLU A 517 -16.52 -3.34 -10.23
CA GLU A 517 -15.51 -4.25 -10.78
C GLU A 517 -14.95 -5.18 -9.71
N VAL A 518 -14.54 -4.66 -8.55
CA VAL A 518 -14.04 -5.45 -7.43
C VAL A 518 -15.07 -6.46 -6.96
N ASP A 519 -16.34 -6.06 -6.83
CA ASP A 519 -17.43 -6.96 -6.44
C ASP A 519 -17.54 -8.11 -7.45
N ARG A 520 -17.52 -7.81 -8.75
CA ARG A 520 -17.58 -8.83 -9.82
C ARG A 520 -16.36 -9.76 -9.82
N LEU A 521 -15.17 -9.23 -9.54
CA LEU A 521 -13.95 -10.03 -9.46
C LEU A 521 -13.97 -10.99 -8.27
N ILE A 522 -14.46 -10.52 -7.13
CA ILE A 522 -14.71 -11.37 -5.95
C ILE A 522 -15.68 -12.50 -6.32
N GLU A 523 -16.75 -12.20 -7.07
CA GLU A 523 -17.72 -13.23 -7.50
C GLU A 523 -17.11 -14.31 -8.39
N LEU A 524 -16.27 -13.90 -9.35
CA LEU A 524 -15.54 -14.83 -10.23
C LEU A 524 -14.61 -15.73 -9.41
N GLU A 525 -13.92 -15.17 -8.42
CA GLU A 525 -13.07 -15.93 -7.52
C GLU A 525 -13.85 -16.88 -6.60
N LEU A 526 -15.16 -16.69 -6.42
CA LEU A 526 -16.01 -17.60 -5.64
C LEU A 526 -16.60 -18.76 -6.45
N GLY A 527 -16.34 -18.81 -7.76
CA GLY A 527 -16.87 -19.86 -8.63
C GLY A 527 -18.34 -19.63 -9.06
N GLY A 528 -18.87 -18.42 -8.84
CA GLY A 528 -20.23 -18.03 -9.22
C GLY A 528 -20.32 -17.25 -10.54
N GLY A 529 -19.40 -17.50 -11.47
CA GLY A 529 -19.53 -16.96 -12.82
C GLY A 529 -20.78 -17.55 -13.47
N VAL A 530 -21.77 -16.71 -13.74
CA VAL A 530 -22.90 -17.05 -14.61
C VAL A 530 -22.35 -17.71 -15.88
N GLY A 531 -22.69 -18.98 -16.02
CA GLY A 531 -22.40 -19.84 -17.17
C GLY A 531 -23.35 -21.03 -17.12
#